data_AF-A0A660L7A8-F1
#
_entry.id   AF-A0A660L7A8-F1
#
_cell.length_a   1.000
_cell.length_b   1.000
_cell.length_c   1.000
_cell.angle_alpha   90.00
_cell.angle_beta   90.00
_cell.angle_gamma   90.00
#
_symmetry.space_group_name_H-M   'P 1'
#
loop_
_entity.id
_entity.type
_entity.pdbx_description
1 polymer ?
#
loop_
_entity_poly.entity_id
_entity_poly.type
_entity_poly.pdbx_seq_one_letter_code
_entity_poly.pdbx_strand_id
1 'polypeptide(L)'
;MTSADQLLSDFIDDWNAGRRPRVREYLARLPDEQDRAELADRIDSWLQVAPTPAFTDEARAAIHAHPSVQPLLEPARPSGSWATVLPRLRRRAALSPDELAAGLVDRLDLAPTDTPRAADYLQRLELEQLDPTRLSRRLLDALGGLLDVSTGWLTDLAAAAPRVVTPPPAAALLRSDQPGEHALRHDLELLSRAALTPAPTPADELDRLFTGGRDA
;
A
#
# COMPACT_ATOMS: atom_id res chain seq x y z
N MET A 1 -5.39 53.63 -16.42
CA MET A 1 -4.26 53.08 -15.65
C MET A 1 -4.88 52.23 -14.56
N THR A 2 -4.58 50.94 -14.54
CA THR A 2 -5.08 50.02 -13.50
C THR A 2 -4.23 50.24 -12.26
N SER A 3 -4.85 50.51 -11.11
CA SER A 3 -4.12 50.72 -9.85
C SER A 3 -3.73 49.39 -9.20
N ALA A 4 -2.74 49.42 -8.28
CA ALA A 4 -2.37 48.26 -7.47
C ALA A 4 -3.57 47.71 -6.68
N ASP A 5 -4.44 48.59 -6.15
CA ASP A 5 -5.68 48.20 -5.47
C ASP A 5 -6.60 47.37 -6.37
N GLN A 6 -6.79 47.81 -7.61
CA GLN A 6 -7.68 47.13 -8.55
C GLN A 6 -7.13 45.76 -8.94
N LEU A 7 -5.82 45.67 -9.19
CA LEU A 7 -5.17 44.39 -9.50
C LEU A 7 -5.17 43.42 -8.32
N LEU A 8 -5.06 43.91 -7.09
CA LEU A 8 -5.21 43.08 -5.90
C LEU A 8 -6.64 42.53 -5.78
N SER A 9 -7.65 43.36 -6.00
CA SER A 9 -9.06 42.92 -5.99
C SER A 9 -9.30 41.85 -7.04
N ASP A 10 -8.85 42.08 -8.29
CA ASP A 10 -8.97 41.12 -9.38
C ASP A 10 -8.26 39.79 -9.07
N PHE A 11 -7.09 39.85 -8.39
CA PHE A 11 -6.35 38.65 -7.97
C PHE A 11 -7.14 37.86 -6.92
N ILE A 12 -7.72 38.54 -5.93
CA ILE A 12 -8.52 37.92 -4.88
C ILE A 12 -9.77 37.27 -5.48
N ASP A 13 -10.44 37.93 -6.42
CA ASP A 13 -11.63 37.41 -7.08
C ASP A 13 -11.31 36.16 -7.91
N ASP A 14 -10.20 36.18 -8.66
CA ASP A 14 -9.74 35.02 -9.43
C ASP A 14 -9.30 33.85 -8.53
N TRP A 15 -8.68 34.14 -7.39
CA TRP A 15 -8.33 33.13 -6.39
C TRP A 15 -9.57 32.50 -5.76
N ASN A 16 -10.53 33.32 -5.32
CA ASN A 16 -11.78 32.85 -4.71
C ASN A 16 -12.61 32.04 -5.71
N ALA A 17 -12.55 32.38 -6.99
CA ALA A 17 -13.17 31.62 -8.08
C ALA A 17 -12.40 30.35 -8.47
N GLY A 18 -11.27 30.04 -7.82
CA GLY A 18 -10.48 28.83 -8.06
C GLY A 18 -9.68 28.83 -9.37
N ARG A 19 -9.51 29.98 -10.04
CA ARG A 19 -8.85 30.12 -11.36
C ARG A 19 -7.32 30.12 -11.33
N ARG A 20 -6.71 29.99 -10.14
CA ARG A 20 -5.24 29.95 -9.91
C ARG A 20 -4.50 31.10 -10.60
N PRO A 21 -4.78 32.37 -10.23
CA PRO A 21 -4.09 33.52 -10.79
C PRO A 21 -2.58 33.44 -10.54
N ARG A 22 -1.77 33.78 -11.55
CA ARG A 22 -0.30 33.79 -11.41
C ARG A 22 0.18 35.16 -10.97
N VAL A 23 0.80 35.25 -9.80
CA VAL A 23 1.33 36.51 -9.22
C VAL A 23 2.16 37.30 -10.24
N ARG A 24 3.07 36.63 -10.98
CA ARG A 24 3.91 37.27 -12.01
C ARG A 24 3.10 37.97 -13.11
N GLU A 25 1.96 37.41 -13.50
CA GLU A 25 1.11 37.98 -14.57
C GLU A 25 0.39 39.25 -14.08
N TYR A 26 0.08 39.36 -12.79
CA TYR A 26 -0.51 40.56 -12.20
C TYR A 26 0.53 41.65 -11.99
N LEU A 27 1.71 41.29 -11.48
CA LEU A 27 2.82 42.24 -11.32
C LEU A 27 3.26 42.84 -12.66
N ALA A 28 3.25 42.05 -13.74
CA ALA A 28 3.63 42.52 -15.08
C ALA A 28 2.68 43.57 -15.68
N ARG A 29 1.47 43.76 -15.12
CA ARG A 29 0.48 44.74 -15.60
C ARG A 29 0.76 46.16 -15.11
N LEU A 30 1.64 46.32 -14.11
CA LEU A 30 2.06 47.62 -13.62
C LEU A 30 3.39 48.04 -14.28
N PRO A 31 3.43 49.24 -14.90
CA PRO A 31 4.65 49.74 -15.53
C PRO A 31 5.66 50.28 -14.51
N ASP A 32 5.19 50.74 -13.34
CA ASP A 32 6.01 51.33 -12.29
C ASP A 32 6.54 50.28 -11.32
N GLU A 33 7.83 50.38 -10.97
CA GLU A 33 8.50 49.40 -10.10
C GLU A 33 8.07 49.52 -8.64
N GLN A 34 7.77 50.73 -8.18
CA GLN A 34 7.32 50.97 -6.80
C GLN A 34 5.90 50.40 -6.61
N ASP A 35 5.01 50.64 -7.57
CA ASP A 35 3.66 50.05 -7.56
C ASP A 35 3.70 48.51 -7.65
N ARG A 36 4.66 47.96 -8.42
CA ARG A 36 4.88 46.50 -8.48
C ARG A 36 5.31 45.93 -7.13
N ALA A 37 6.27 46.57 -6.47
CA ALA A 37 6.74 46.13 -5.16
C ALA A 37 5.61 46.19 -4.12
N GLU A 38 4.82 47.28 -4.12
CA GLU A 38 3.66 47.41 -3.23
C GLU A 38 2.62 46.29 -3.49
N LEU A 39 2.28 46.02 -4.75
CA LEU A 39 1.34 44.94 -5.09
C LEU A 39 1.89 43.57 -4.67
N ALA A 40 3.19 43.33 -4.83
CA ALA A 40 3.82 42.07 -4.42
C ALA A 40 3.71 41.83 -2.90
N ASP A 41 4.03 42.85 -2.10
CA ASP A 41 3.94 42.79 -0.63
C ASP A 41 2.50 42.55 -0.16
N ARG A 42 1.53 43.19 -0.83
CA ARG A 42 0.11 43.04 -0.51
C ARG A 42 -0.44 41.66 -0.89
N ILE A 43 -0.04 41.14 -2.05
CA ILE A 43 -0.37 39.77 -2.46
C ILE A 43 0.24 38.77 -1.47
N ASP A 44 1.51 38.94 -1.08
CA ASP A 44 2.17 38.06 -0.11
C ASP A 44 1.46 38.07 1.25
N SER A 45 1.22 39.27 1.80
CA SER A 45 0.52 39.43 3.08
C SER A 45 -0.87 38.80 3.07
N TRP A 46 -1.60 38.93 1.96
CA TRP A 46 -2.90 38.31 1.82
C TRP A 46 -2.81 36.78 1.70
N LEU A 47 -1.87 36.25 0.91
CA LEU A 47 -1.68 34.80 0.73
C LEU A 47 -1.35 34.06 2.03
N GLN A 48 -0.74 34.73 3.02
CA GLN A 48 -0.49 34.17 4.36
C GLN A 48 -1.77 33.83 5.13
N VAL A 49 -2.87 34.54 4.85
CA VAL A 49 -4.16 34.39 5.55
C VAL A 49 -5.29 33.96 4.60
N ALA A 50 -4.99 33.78 3.32
CA ALA A 50 -5.98 33.48 2.30
C ALA A 50 -6.61 32.11 2.57
N PRO A 51 -7.95 31.99 2.43
CA PRO A 51 -8.61 30.70 2.52
C PRO A 51 -8.16 29.79 1.37
N THR A 52 -8.19 28.47 1.60
CA THR A 52 -7.97 27.48 0.54
C THR A 52 -8.94 27.74 -0.61
N PRO A 53 -8.46 27.91 -1.86
CA PRO A 53 -9.33 28.14 -3.01
C PRO A 53 -10.37 27.04 -3.15
N ALA A 54 -11.57 27.43 -3.58
CA ALA A 54 -12.55 26.49 -4.14
C ALA A 54 -12.10 26.08 -5.54
N PHE A 55 -11.01 25.31 -5.64
CA PHE A 55 -10.47 24.87 -6.93
C PHE A 55 -11.57 24.22 -7.78
N THR A 56 -11.61 24.54 -9.06
CA THR A 56 -12.43 23.81 -10.02
C THR A 56 -11.84 22.41 -10.24
N ASP A 57 -12.63 21.49 -10.79
CA ASP A 57 -12.13 20.13 -11.05
C ASP A 57 -11.03 20.12 -12.11
N GLU A 58 -11.08 21.03 -13.08
CA GLU A 58 -10.00 21.27 -14.05
C GLU A 58 -8.72 21.75 -13.35
N ALA A 59 -8.84 22.70 -12.41
CA ALA A 59 -7.69 23.18 -11.64
C ALA A 59 -7.09 22.09 -10.74
N ARG A 60 -7.93 21.23 -10.15
CA ARG A 60 -7.48 20.05 -9.39
C ARG A 60 -6.75 19.06 -10.29
N ALA A 61 -7.31 18.74 -11.46
CA ALA A 61 -6.67 17.84 -12.41
C ALA A 61 -5.30 18.36 -12.87
N ALA A 62 -5.18 19.67 -13.13
CA ALA A 62 -3.91 20.31 -13.47
C ALA A 62 -2.88 20.26 -12.33
N ILE A 63 -3.32 20.40 -11.06
CA ILE A 63 -2.45 20.23 -9.88
C ILE A 63 -1.92 18.80 -9.81
N HIS A 64 -2.81 17.81 -9.96
CA HIS A 64 -2.43 16.40 -9.89
C HIS A 64 -1.49 16.00 -11.03
N ALA A 65 -1.68 16.55 -12.22
CA ALA A 65 -0.81 16.30 -13.37
C ALA A 65 0.58 16.95 -13.24
N HIS A 66 0.80 17.85 -12.28
CA HIS A 66 2.05 18.60 -12.18
C HIS A 66 3.22 17.70 -11.72
N PRO A 67 4.37 17.66 -12.44
CA PRO A 67 5.47 16.74 -12.13
C PRO A 67 6.08 16.90 -10.73
N SER A 68 6.04 18.08 -10.14
CA SER A 68 6.53 18.29 -8.76
C SER A 68 5.54 17.81 -7.69
N VAL A 69 4.27 17.64 -8.05
CA VAL A 69 3.20 17.17 -7.16
C VAL A 69 3.07 15.65 -7.25
N GLN A 70 3.34 15.07 -8.43
CA GLN A 70 3.33 13.63 -8.66
C GLN A 70 4.10 12.82 -7.58
N PRO A 71 5.37 13.14 -7.22
CA PRO A 71 6.08 12.44 -6.14
C PRO A 71 5.47 12.60 -4.73
N LEU A 72 4.67 13.65 -4.51
CA LEU A 72 4.00 13.90 -3.24
C LEU A 72 2.63 13.18 -3.17
N LEU A 73 2.03 12.92 -4.33
CA LEU A 73 0.82 12.11 -4.48
C LEU A 73 1.12 10.62 -4.57
N GLU A 74 2.33 10.26 -5.00
CA GLU A 74 2.85 8.90 -4.89
C GLU A 74 2.74 8.46 -3.43
N PRO A 75 1.99 7.39 -3.13
CA PRO A 75 1.93 6.89 -1.77
C PRO A 75 3.35 6.59 -1.33
N ALA A 76 3.79 7.21 -0.22
CA ALA A 76 5.12 6.99 0.33
C ALA A 76 5.42 5.48 0.31
N ARG A 77 6.59 5.11 -0.24
CA ARG A 77 7.00 3.70 -0.33
C ARG A 77 6.73 3.02 1.01
N PRO A 78 6.12 1.83 1.01
CA PRO A 78 5.82 1.14 2.25
C PRO A 78 7.11 1.01 3.06
N SER A 79 7.11 1.57 4.26
CA SER A 79 8.20 1.37 5.22
C SER A 79 7.63 0.63 6.43
N GLY A 80 8.34 -0.42 6.83
CA GLY A 80 7.92 -1.31 7.92
C GLY A 80 7.49 -2.69 7.44
N SER A 81 7.09 -3.53 8.40
CA SER A 81 6.66 -4.90 8.15
C SER A 81 5.14 -5.03 8.11
N TRP A 82 4.65 -6.17 7.61
CA TRP A 82 3.23 -6.51 7.60
C TRP A 82 2.61 -6.43 9.01
N ALA A 83 3.34 -6.84 10.05
CA ALA A 83 2.92 -6.72 11.45
C ALA A 83 2.60 -5.29 11.89
N THR A 84 3.28 -4.30 11.33
CA THR A 84 3.05 -2.89 11.67
C THR A 84 2.03 -2.25 10.75
N VAL A 85 2.12 -2.57 9.46
CA VAL A 85 1.36 -1.93 8.39
C VAL A 85 -0.10 -2.39 8.39
N LEU A 86 -0.34 -3.70 8.43
CA LEU A 86 -1.68 -4.26 8.26
C LEU A 86 -2.64 -3.80 9.38
N PRO A 87 -2.26 -3.85 10.68
CA PRO A 87 -3.12 -3.33 11.74
C PRO A 87 -3.36 -1.82 11.66
N ARG A 88 -2.40 -1.05 11.13
CA ARG A 88 -2.57 0.40 10.93
C ARG A 88 -3.56 0.69 9.80
N LEU A 89 -3.43 0.03 8.66
CA LEU A 89 -4.35 0.18 7.53
C LEU A 89 -5.77 -0.24 7.90
N ARG A 90 -5.89 -1.37 8.60
CA ARG A 90 -7.17 -1.88 9.08
C ARG A 90 -7.86 -0.89 10.04
N ARG A 91 -7.13 -0.32 11.00
CA ARG A 91 -7.66 0.75 11.89
C ARG A 91 -8.06 2.00 11.13
N ARG A 92 -7.31 2.40 10.10
CA ARG A 92 -7.66 3.54 9.24
C ARG A 92 -8.96 3.30 8.48
N ALA A 93 -9.19 2.07 8.02
CA ALA A 93 -10.43 1.65 7.37
C ALA A 93 -11.59 1.38 8.36
N ALA A 94 -11.35 1.52 9.67
CA ALA A 94 -12.30 1.20 10.74
C ALA A 94 -12.84 -0.25 10.69
N LEU A 95 -12.01 -1.21 10.23
CA LEU A 95 -12.38 -2.62 10.13
C LEU A 95 -11.84 -3.43 11.32
N SER A 96 -12.64 -4.36 11.83
CA SER A 96 -12.18 -5.44 12.71
C SER A 96 -11.46 -6.53 11.88
N PRO A 97 -10.66 -7.41 12.52
CA PRO A 97 -10.03 -8.54 11.84
C PRO A 97 -11.06 -9.45 11.14
N ASP A 98 -12.19 -9.70 11.80
CA ASP A 98 -13.26 -10.56 11.29
C ASP A 98 -13.99 -9.91 10.10
N GLU A 99 -14.22 -8.60 10.14
CA GLU A 99 -14.81 -7.86 9.02
C GLU A 99 -13.87 -7.82 7.81
N LEU A 100 -12.57 -7.67 8.03
CA LEU A 100 -11.58 -7.75 6.95
C LEU A 100 -11.57 -9.15 6.33
N ALA A 101 -11.59 -10.20 7.16
CA ALA A 101 -11.64 -11.59 6.70
C ALA A 101 -12.94 -11.88 5.92
N ALA A 102 -14.09 -11.45 6.44
CA ALA A 102 -15.38 -11.61 5.77
C ALA A 102 -15.41 -10.86 4.43
N GLY A 103 -14.91 -9.63 4.42
CA GLY A 103 -14.79 -8.82 3.20
C GLY A 103 -13.87 -9.46 2.17
N LEU A 104 -12.79 -10.12 2.58
CA LEU A 104 -11.91 -10.86 1.67
C LEU A 104 -12.59 -12.09 1.08
N VAL A 105 -13.26 -12.89 1.91
CA VAL A 105 -13.99 -14.09 1.46
C VAL A 105 -15.05 -13.72 0.44
N ASP A 106 -15.83 -12.67 0.72
CA ASP A 106 -16.85 -12.15 -0.21
C ASP A 106 -16.24 -11.66 -1.53
N ARG A 107 -15.19 -10.81 -1.48
CA ARG A 107 -14.54 -10.29 -2.70
C ARG A 107 -13.87 -11.36 -3.55
N LEU A 108 -13.44 -12.45 -2.93
CA LEU A 108 -12.75 -13.55 -3.58
C LEU A 108 -13.73 -14.65 -4.03
N ASP A 109 -15.04 -14.47 -3.82
CA ASP A 109 -16.07 -15.46 -4.15
C ASP A 109 -15.82 -16.83 -3.47
N LEU A 110 -15.31 -16.79 -2.23
CA LEU A 110 -15.05 -17.96 -1.40
C LEU A 110 -16.27 -18.28 -0.53
N ALA A 111 -16.32 -19.51 0.00
CA ALA A 111 -17.41 -19.91 0.87
C ALA A 111 -17.39 -19.11 2.18
N PRO A 112 -18.54 -18.62 2.70
CA PRO A 112 -18.60 -17.92 3.99
C PRO A 112 -18.06 -18.73 5.17
N THR A 113 -18.01 -20.06 5.04
CA THR A 113 -17.39 -20.97 6.02
C THR A 113 -15.88 -20.80 6.15
N ASP A 114 -15.22 -20.19 5.16
CA ASP A 114 -13.78 -19.95 5.15
C ASP A 114 -13.37 -18.68 5.90
N THR A 115 -14.32 -17.83 6.33
CA THR A 115 -14.05 -16.59 7.05
C THR A 115 -13.15 -16.79 8.29
N PRO A 116 -13.39 -17.77 9.19
CA PRO A 116 -12.52 -17.98 10.34
C PRO A 116 -11.08 -18.36 9.96
N ARG A 117 -10.92 -19.10 8.85
CA ARG A 117 -9.58 -19.49 8.35
C ARG A 117 -8.88 -18.32 7.69
N ALA A 118 -9.60 -17.49 6.93
CA ALA A 118 -9.05 -16.26 6.38
C ALA A 118 -8.59 -15.30 7.50
N ALA A 119 -9.34 -15.22 8.60
CA ALA A 119 -8.95 -14.45 9.79
C ALA A 119 -7.67 -15.00 10.43
N ASP A 120 -7.52 -16.33 10.57
CA ASP A 120 -6.29 -16.97 11.08
C ASP A 120 -5.08 -16.65 10.18
N TYR A 121 -5.24 -16.74 8.86
CA TYR A 121 -4.17 -16.38 7.93
C TYR A 121 -3.76 -14.91 8.03
N LEU A 122 -4.73 -14.00 8.14
CA LEU A 122 -4.45 -12.58 8.36
C LEU A 122 -3.73 -12.36 9.69
N GLN A 123 -4.14 -13.03 10.76
CA GLN A 123 -3.46 -12.96 12.06
C GLN A 123 -2.02 -13.47 11.96
N ARG A 124 -1.78 -14.59 11.27
CA ARG A 124 -0.44 -15.12 11.04
C ARG A 124 0.41 -14.16 10.21
N LEU A 125 -0.17 -13.43 9.28
CA LEU A 125 0.50 -12.37 8.52
C LEU A 125 0.82 -11.15 9.42
N GLU A 126 -0.09 -10.76 10.31
CA GLU A 126 0.14 -9.72 11.34
C GLU A 126 1.21 -10.15 12.36
N LEU A 127 1.42 -11.44 12.57
CA LEU A 127 2.44 -12.00 13.45
C LEU A 127 3.75 -12.38 12.73
N GLU A 128 3.89 -12.06 11.44
CA GLU A 128 5.06 -12.43 10.61
C GLU A 128 5.35 -13.94 10.55
N GLN A 129 4.32 -14.77 10.74
CA GLN A 129 4.39 -16.23 10.64
C GLN A 129 4.09 -16.75 9.23
N LEU A 130 3.78 -15.86 8.31
CA LEU A 130 3.50 -16.16 6.91
C LEU A 130 4.48 -15.41 6.02
N ASP A 131 5.01 -16.07 4.99
CA ASP A 131 5.90 -15.46 4.00
C ASP A 131 5.09 -14.53 3.08
N PRO A 132 5.26 -13.20 3.15
CA PRO A 132 4.46 -12.28 2.36
C PRO A 132 4.74 -12.37 0.87
N THR A 133 5.90 -12.92 0.48
CA THR A 133 6.25 -13.11 -0.94
C THR A 133 5.42 -14.20 -1.62
N ARG A 134 4.74 -15.04 -0.83
CA ARG A 134 3.87 -16.12 -1.31
C ARG A 134 2.40 -15.74 -1.43
N LEU A 135 2.04 -14.52 -1.05
CA LEU A 135 0.69 -14.01 -1.23
C LEU A 135 0.37 -13.91 -2.73
N SER A 136 -0.77 -14.44 -3.13
CA SER A 136 -1.26 -14.35 -4.51
C SER A 136 -1.56 -12.90 -4.89
N ARG A 137 -1.41 -12.59 -6.18
CA ARG A 137 -1.76 -11.25 -6.68
C ARG A 137 -3.24 -10.95 -6.47
N ARG A 138 -4.11 -11.94 -6.67
CA ARG A 138 -5.57 -11.83 -6.47
C ARG A 138 -5.92 -11.46 -5.03
N LEU A 139 -5.23 -12.06 -4.04
CA LEU A 139 -5.38 -11.69 -2.63
C LEU A 139 -4.90 -10.26 -2.35
N LEU A 140 -3.74 -9.86 -2.89
CA LEU A 140 -3.22 -8.50 -2.72
C LEU A 140 -4.14 -7.45 -3.35
N ASP A 141 -4.74 -7.75 -4.52
CA ASP A 141 -5.73 -6.89 -5.16
C ASP A 141 -6.99 -6.72 -4.28
N ALA A 142 -7.50 -7.83 -3.73
CA ALA A 142 -8.66 -7.80 -2.84
C ALA A 142 -8.39 -7.02 -1.54
N LEU A 143 -7.22 -7.24 -0.91
CA LEU A 143 -6.76 -6.47 0.25
C LEU A 143 -6.63 -4.99 -0.07
N GLY A 144 -6.06 -4.64 -1.23
CA GLY A 144 -5.92 -3.26 -1.67
C GLY A 144 -7.26 -2.55 -1.79
N GLY A 145 -8.25 -3.23 -2.39
CA GLY A 145 -9.61 -2.72 -2.53
C GLY A 145 -10.38 -2.55 -1.21
N LEU A 146 -10.08 -3.33 -0.18
CA LEU A 146 -10.71 -3.20 1.15
C LEU A 146 -10.03 -2.15 2.03
N LEU A 147 -8.71 -1.99 1.90
CA LEU A 147 -7.90 -1.09 2.75
C LEU A 147 -7.65 0.29 2.12
N ASP A 148 -8.20 0.51 0.92
CA ASP A 148 -8.01 1.71 0.10
C ASP A 148 -6.53 2.02 -0.10
N VAL A 149 -5.80 1.02 -0.62
CA VAL A 149 -4.38 1.10 -1.00
C VAL A 149 -4.18 0.42 -2.35
N SER A 150 -3.18 0.87 -3.12
CA SER A 150 -2.90 0.25 -4.41
C SER A 150 -2.26 -1.14 -4.24
N THR A 151 -2.58 -2.06 -5.14
CA THR A 151 -1.94 -3.39 -5.18
C THR A 151 -0.44 -3.29 -5.37
N GLY A 152 0.03 -2.32 -6.17
CA GLY A 152 1.46 -2.06 -6.35
C GLY A 152 2.15 -1.76 -5.04
N TRP A 153 1.52 -0.94 -4.18
CA TRP A 153 2.04 -0.62 -2.85
C TRP A 153 2.13 -1.86 -1.95
N LEU A 154 1.09 -2.72 -1.93
CA LEU A 154 1.13 -3.98 -1.17
C LEU A 154 2.14 -4.98 -1.73
N THR A 155 2.34 -4.99 -3.06
CA THR A 155 3.33 -5.84 -3.74
C THR A 155 4.75 -5.43 -3.37
N ASP A 156 5.01 -4.12 -3.33
CA ASP A 156 6.29 -3.56 -2.89
C ASP A 156 6.55 -3.86 -1.41
N LEU A 157 5.53 -3.78 -0.56
CA LEU A 157 5.62 -4.15 0.86
C LEU A 157 5.96 -5.65 1.01
N ALA A 158 5.30 -6.52 0.26
CA ALA A 158 5.59 -7.95 0.24
C ALA A 158 7.01 -8.25 -0.24
N ALA A 159 7.51 -7.52 -1.25
CA ALA A 159 8.85 -7.68 -1.79
C ALA A 159 9.95 -7.15 -0.84
N ALA A 160 9.64 -6.11 -0.06
CA ALA A 160 10.54 -5.53 0.93
C ALA A 160 10.60 -6.32 2.25
N ALA A 161 9.66 -7.23 2.48
CA ALA A 161 9.60 -8.01 3.70
C ALA A 161 10.82 -8.95 3.83
N PRO A 162 11.42 -9.07 5.02
CA PRO A 162 12.45 -10.07 5.26
C PRO A 162 11.85 -11.46 5.01
N ARG A 163 12.53 -12.26 4.18
CA ARG A 163 12.08 -13.63 3.90
C ARG A 163 12.08 -14.42 5.21
N VAL A 164 10.91 -14.90 5.61
CA VAL A 164 10.80 -15.91 6.66
C VAL A 164 11.41 -17.18 6.10
N VAL A 165 12.69 -17.40 6.38
CA VAL A 165 13.33 -18.68 6.11
C VAL A 165 12.79 -19.64 7.17
N THR A 166 11.69 -20.32 6.86
CA THR A 166 11.39 -21.56 7.57
C THR A 166 12.61 -22.46 7.38
N PRO A 167 13.34 -22.84 8.45
CA PRO A 167 14.42 -23.79 8.30
C PRO A 167 13.81 -25.03 7.63
N PRO A 168 14.44 -25.56 6.56
CA PRO A 168 14.00 -26.85 6.04
C PRO A 168 13.95 -27.83 7.22
N PRO A 169 12.96 -28.75 7.30
CA PRO A 169 13.06 -29.86 8.24
C PRO A 169 14.44 -30.44 8.00
N ALA A 170 15.28 -30.51 9.04
CA ALA A 170 16.70 -30.79 8.92
C ALA A 170 16.92 -32.01 8.02
N ALA A 171 17.12 -31.77 6.73
CA ALA A 171 17.58 -32.75 5.79
C ALA A 171 19.02 -32.93 6.21
N ALA A 172 19.23 -33.93 7.07
CA ALA A 172 20.54 -34.41 7.42
C ALA A 172 21.33 -34.50 6.12
N LEU A 173 22.31 -33.60 5.98
CA LEU A 173 23.28 -33.66 4.91
C LEU A 173 23.99 -35.00 5.11
N LEU A 174 23.53 -36.02 4.37
CA LEU A 174 24.08 -37.36 4.31
C LEU A 174 25.51 -37.25 3.78
N ARG A 175 26.44 -37.03 4.70
CA ARG A 175 27.85 -37.34 4.52
C ARG A 175 27.99 -38.83 4.79
N SER A 176 28.03 -39.62 3.72
CA SER A 176 28.22 -41.06 3.76
C SER A 176 29.64 -41.38 4.21
N ASP A 177 29.85 -41.58 5.51
CA ASP A 177 31.04 -42.24 6.05
C ASP A 177 30.75 -42.96 7.39
N GLN A 178 29.71 -43.81 7.43
CA GLN A 178 29.39 -44.68 8.57
C GLN A 178 28.88 -46.05 8.10
N PRO A 179 29.16 -47.14 8.84
CA PRO A 179 29.00 -48.52 8.40
C PRO A 179 27.52 -48.92 8.18
N GLY A 180 27.27 -49.56 7.04
CA GLY A 180 26.00 -49.57 6.31
C GLY A 180 24.81 -50.40 6.83
N GLU A 181 24.76 -50.78 8.10
CA GLU A 181 23.58 -51.52 8.63
C GLU A 181 22.67 -50.67 9.53
N HIS A 182 23.22 -49.79 10.36
CA HIS A 182 22.40 -48.95 11.25
C HIS A 182 21.74 -47.76 10.52
N ALA A 183 22.42 -47.18 9.54
CA ALA A 183 21.87 -46.11 8.70
C ALA A 183 20.69 -46.60 7.85
N LEU A 184 20.82 -47.80 7.27
CA LEU A 184 19.81 -48.38 6.39
C LEU A 184 18.51 -48.71 7.14
N ARG A 185 18.61 -49.14 8.41
CA ARG A 185 17.44 -49.34 9.29
C ARG A 185 16.74 -48.03 9.63
N HIS A 186 17.50 -46.97 9.89
CA HIS A 186 16.94 -45.64 10.19
C HIS A 186 16.25 -45.03 8.96
N ASP A 187 16.84 -45.17 7.78
CA ASP A 187 16.26 -44.69 6.53
C ASP A 187 14.97 -45.47 6.17
N LEU A 188 14.95 -46.79 6.40
CA LEU A 188 13.74 -47.61 6.25
C LEU A 188 12.64 -47.21 7.24
N GLU A 189 12.99 -46.87 8.48
CA GLU A 189 12.02 -46.36 9.47
C GLU A 189 11.47 -44.98 9.07
N LEU A 190 12.31 -44.08 8.54
CA LEU A 190 11.87 -42.79 8.03
C LEU A 190 10.94 -42.93 6.81
N LEU A 191 11.28 -43.81 5.87
CA LEU A 191 10.44 -44.11 4.70
C LEU A 191 9.13 -44.79 5.09
N SER A 192 9.16 -45.74 6.03
CA SER A 192 7.96 -46.38 6.58
C SER A 192 7.05 -45.37 7.27
N ARG A 193 7.63 -44.47 8.09
CA ARG A 193 6.88 -43.41 8.77
C ARG A 193 6.31 -42.39 7.77
N ALA A 194 7.06 -42.04 6.73
CA ALA A 194 6.58 -41.19 5.64
C ALA A 194 5.45 -41.85 4.83
N ALA A 195 5.55 -43.16 4.56
CA ALA A 195 4.51 -43.92 3.85
C ALA A 195 3.23 -44.12 4.66
N LEU A 196 3.33 -44.11 6.00
CA LEU A 196 2.20 -44.12 6.93
C LEU A 196 1.65 -42.71 7.21
N THR A 197 2.34 -41.67 6.75
CA THR A 197 1.83 -40.30 6.85
C THR A 197 0.77 -40.13 5.76
N PRO A 198 -0.50 -39.86 6.11
CA PRO A 198 -1.54 -39.68 5.12
C PRO A 198 -1.14 -38.56 4.15
N ALA A 199 -1.43 -38.76 2.86
CA ALA A 199 -1.13 -37.77 1.84
C ALA A 199 -1.73 -36.41 2.27
N PRO A 200 -0.96 -35.31 2.18
CA PRO A 200 -1.47 -34.00 2.54
C PRO A 200 -2.72 -33.72 1.72
N THR A 201 -3.77 -33.27 2.41
CA THR A 201 -5.03 -32.88 1.76
C THR A 201 -4.70 -31.90 0.64
N PRO A 202 -5.27 -32.05 -0.57
CA PRO A 202 -4.99 -31.12 -1.66
C PRO A 202 -5.29 -29.71 -1.20
N ALA A 203 -4.31 -28.81 -1.34
CA ALA A 203 -4.44 -27.42 -0.93
C ALA A 203 -5.68 -26.81 -1.58
N ASP A 204 -6.57 -26.30 -0.73
CA ASP A 204 -7.78 -25.64 -1.18
C ASP A 204 -7.48 -24.26 -1.78
N GLU A 205 -8.51 -23.59 -2.29
CA GLU A 205 -8.34 -22.30 -2.94
C GLU A 205 -7.81 -21.23 -1.97
N LEU A 206 -8.26 -21.24 -0.72
CA LEU A 206 -7.78 -20.31 0.31
C LEU A 206 -6.29 -20.52 0.59
N ASP A 207 -5.85 -21.76 0.76
CA ASP A 207 -4.46 -22.10 1.00
C ASP A 207 -3.57 -21.64 -0.17
N ARG A 208 -4.05 -21.78 -1.41
CA ARG A 208 -3.34 -21.30 -2.61
C ARG A 208 -3.20 -19.78 -2.60
N LEU A 209 -4.24 -19.05 -2.21
CA LEU A 209 -4.22 -17.59 -2.18
C LEU A 209 -3.19 -17.02 -1.18
N PHE A 210 -3.01 -17.69 -0.04
CA PHE A 210 -2.08 -17.26 1.01
C PHE A 210 -0.68 -17.88 0.91
N THR A 211 -0.53 -19.08 0.33
CA THR A 211 0.75 -19.83 0.35
C THR A 211 1.24 -20.31 -1.02
N GLY A 212 0.42 -20.19 -2.06
CA GLY A 212 0.66 -20.74 -3.39
C GLY A 212 1.59 -19.90 -4.28
N GLY A 213 1.92 -18.67 -3.90
CA GLY A 213 2.74 -17.77 -4.71
C GLY A 213 1.92 -16.81 -5.57
N ARG A 214 2.60 -15.94 -6.32
CA ARG A 214 1.98 -14.81 -7.04
C ARG A 214 1.02 -15.23 -8.17
N ASP A 215 1.20 -16.41 -8.73
CA ASP A 215 0.45 -16.93 -9.88
C ASP A 215 -0.77 -17.79 -9.46
N ALA A 216 -1.04 -17.91 -8.17
CA ALA A 216 -2.17 -18.66 -7.60
C ALA A 216 -3.51 -17.91 -7.70
#